data_AF-A0A1U7DEM4-F1
#
_entry.id   AF-A0A1U7DEM4-F1
#
_cell.length_a   1.000
_cell.length_b   1.000
_cell.length_c   1.000
_cell.angle_alpha   90.00
_cell.angle_beta   90.00
_cell.angle_gamma   90.00
#
_symmetry.space_group_name_H-M   'P 1'
#
loop_
_entity.id
_entity.type
_entity.pdbx_description
1 polymer ?
#
loop_
_entity_poly.entity_id
_entity_poly.type
_entity_poly.pdbx_seq_one_letter_code
_entity_poly.pdbx_strand_id
1 'polypeptide(L)'
;MTCPPVETTLFLPRPADIVPARLLAGFNGARPAGLPALRLDDRQSLRARRFHCGRFAIDIAQGPAQSGTSPFGIATEGGDTLTGLRRLSRPSAPADPAAGHRATLMISVSDNAADQAGTTAPQLNHPEEMPHDGLRGGHRDREIALRRMMLALAHRIATLCARQVDATAAHWGQSDRLLPIGDFVADTLPAAICFVPQVFTSGSRHHGRRLTGFRAKGSEDLLGRLLIMHESALPLDRACALAAALIDRWMASDTRPTPGKALDLPGWPAGDIRLRPPSGSHPMGTVEIMLRDIGGAAVQPHSGLRGGLRGTIGRLLPPTGRITPPTGRDVR
;
A
#
# COMPACT_ATOMS: atom_id res chain seq x y z
N MET A 1 -18.67 7.06 9.62
CA MET A 1 -17.23 6.82 9.79
C MET A 1 -16.52 7.59 8.69
N THR A 2 -15.51 8.39 9.02
CA THR A 2 -14.70 9.08 8.03
C THR A 2 -13.67 8.11 7.46
N CYS A 3 -13.54 8.06 6.13
CA CYS A 3 -12.47 7.28 5.51
C CYS A 3 -11.13 7.92 5.88
N PRO A 4 -10.14 7.17 6.40
CA PRO A 4 -8.86 7.75 6.76
C PRO A 4 -8.20 8.39 5.53
N PRO A 5 -7.34 9.41 5.70
CA PRO A 5 -6.65 10.02 4.57
C PRO A 5 -5.72 9.03 3.86
N VAL A 6 -5.39 9.37 2.61
CA VAL A 6 -4.34 8.71 1.83
C VAL A 6 -3.17 9.68 1.74
N GLU A 7 -2.04 9.29 2.33
CA GLU A 7 -0.82 10.07 2.42
C GLU A 7 0.31 9.50 1.56
N THR A 8 1.07 10.38 0.95
CA THR A 8 2.29 10.09 0.19
C THR A 8 3.32 11.18 0.45
N THR A 9 4.58 10.82 0.59
CA THR A 9 5.68 11.78 0.69
C THR A 9 6.66 11.58 -0.45
N LEU A 10 6.93 12.64 -1.22
CA LEU A 10 7.98 12.65 -2.23
C LEU A 10 9.26 13.22 -1.61
N PHE A 11 10.40 12.59 -1.92
CA PHE A 11 11.70 13.02 -1.47
C PHE A 11 12.46 13.72 -2.59
N LEU A 12 12.96 14.92 -2.27
CA LEU A 12 13.52 15.84 -3.25
C LEU A 12 14.99 16.12 -2.94
N PRO A 13 15.88 16.17 -3.95
CA PRO A 13 17.28 16.52 -3.76
C PRO A 13 17.47 17.99 -3.35
N ARG A 14 16.48 18.85 -3.66
CA ARG A 14 16.45 20.28 -3.35
C ARG A 14 15.01 20.76 -3.19
N PRO A 15 14.76 21.86 -2.45
CA PRO A 15 13.47 22.51 -2.45
C PRO A 15 13.02 22.81 -3.89
N ALA A 16 11.75 22.52 -4.18
CA ALA A 16 11.18 22.75 -5.49
C ALA A 16 9.73 23.20 -5.33
N ASP A 17 9.35 24.23 -6.06
CA ASP A 17 7.99 24.73 -6.06
C ASP A 17 7.12 23.89 -6.99
N ILE A 18 5.98 23.43 -6.49
CA ILE A 18 4.91 22.97 -7.36
C ILE A 18 4.39 24.18 -8.14
N VAL A 19 3.99 24.01 -9.40
CA VAL A 19 3.31 25.06 -10.16
C VAL A 19 1.82 24.67 -10.23
N PRO A 20 0.90 25.39 -9.55
CA PRO A 20 -0.50 24.96 -9.46
C PRO A 20 -1.12 24.83 -10.85
N ALA A 21 -0.86 25.81 -11.73
CA ALA A 21 -1.36 25.81 -13.10
C ALA A 21 -0.94 24.57 -13.90
N ARG A 22 0.32 24.09 -13.73
CA ARG A 22 0.80 22.87 -14.38
C ARG A 22 0.15 21.62 -13.80
N LEU A 23 -0.03 21.56 -12.48
CA LEU A 23 -0.72 20.46 -11.83
C LEU A 23 -2.20 20.38 -12.27
N LEU A 24 -2.89 21.52 -12.29
CA LEU A 24 -4.27 21.64 -12.76
C LEU A 24 -4.39 21.23 -14.22
N ALA A 25 -3.53 21.74 -15.11
CA ALA A 25 -3.54 21.38 -16.52
C ALA A 25 -3.24 19.89 -16.75
N GLY A 26 -2.23 19.34 -16.06
CA GLY A 26 -1.85 17.94 -16.17
C GLY A 26 -2.92 16.99 -15.63
N PHE A 27 -3.58 17.34 -14.52
CA PHE A 27 -4.67 16.54 -13.98
C PHE A 27 -5.93 16.64 -14.86
N ASN A 28 -6.37 17.85 -15.19
CA ASN A 28 -7.62 18.06 -15.91
C ASN A 28 -7.53 17.62 -17.38
N GLY A 29 -6.34 17.68 -18.01
CA GLY A 29 -6.12 17.21 -19.38
C GLY A 29 -6.10 15.69 -19.53
N ALA A 30 -5.78 14.95 -18.46
CA ALA A 30 -5.76 13.49 -18.43
C ALA A 30 -6.58 12.96 -17.25
N ARG A 31 -7.76 13.58 -17.05
CA ARG A 31 -8.64 13.35 -15.92
C ARG A 31 -9.29 11.96 -16.02
N PRO A 32 -9.25 11.13 -14.97
CA PRO A 32 -9.99 9.87 -14.94
C PRO A 32 -11.50 10.10 -15.14
N ALA A 33 -12.15 9.21 -15.87
CA ALA A 33 -13.59 9.25 -16.06
C ALA A 33 -14.31 9.22 -14.70
N GLY A 34 -15.36 10.05 -14.55
CA GLY A 34 -16.15 10.12 -13.32
C GLY A 34 -15.57 10.99 -12.19
N LEU A 35 -14.33 11.50 -12.31
CA LEU A 35 -13.81 12.48 -11.35
C LEU A 35 -14.12 13.92 -11.78
N PRO A 36 -14.54 14.81 -10.85
CA PRO A 36 -14.66 16.23 -11.13
C PRO A 36 -13.31 16.87 -11.49
N ALA A 37 -13.34 18.07 -12.09
CA ALA A 37 -12.13 18.82 -12.33
C ALA A 37 -11.44 19.19 -11.00
N LEU A 38 -10.11 19.13 -11.00
CA LEU A 38 -9.29 19.63 -9.91
C LEU A 38 -9.36 21.15 -9.91
N ARG A 39 -9.56 21.73 -8.73
CA ARG A 39 -9.64 23.19 -8.49
C ARG A 39 -8.68 23.58 -7.38
N LEU A 40 -8.05 24.74 -7.50
CA LEU A 40 -7.24 25.32 -6.43
C LEU A 40 -8.15 26.03 -5.43
N ASP A 41 -7.82 25.94 -4.14
CA ASP A 41 -8.41 26.78 -3.10
C ASP A 41 -7.54 28.03 -2.90
N ASP A 42 -8.09 29.21 -3.15
CA ASP A 42 -7.31 30.46 -3.18
C ASP A 42 -6.90 30.97 -1.78
N ARG A 43 -7.38 30.35 -0.69
CA ARG A 43 -7.22 30.87 0.69
C ARG A 43 -5.91 30.49 1.38
N GLN A 44 -4.77 30.46 0.69
CA GLN A 44 -3.64 29.64 1.15
C GLN A 44 -2.27 30.31 1.30
N SER A 45 -1.46 29.68 2.15
CA SER A 45 -0.09 30.08 2.45
C SER A 45 0.88 29.70 1.33
N LEU A 46 2.05 30.36 1.28
CA LEU A 46 3.10 30.05 0.30
C LEU A 46 3.61 28.58 0.35
N ARG A 47 3.48 27.88 1.49
CA ARG A 47 4.11 26.57 1.73
C ARG A 47 3.16 25.37 1.71
N ALA A 48 1.86 25.62 1.69
CA ALA A 48 0.83 24.59 1.67
C ALA A 48 -0.24 24.97 0.65
N ARG A 49 -0.64 23.99 -0.17
CA ARG A 49 -1.64 24.14 -1.21
C ARG A 49 -2.65 23.00 -1.16
N ARG A 50 -3.89 23.39 -1.01
CA ARG A 50 -5.13 22.64 -1.02
C ARG A 50 -5.78 22.75 -2.37
N PHE A 51 -6.18 21.62 -2.88
CA PHE A 51 -6.99 21.47 -4.06
C PHE A 51 -8.26 20.72 -3.70
N HIS A 52 -9.31 20.93 -4.49
CA HIS A 52 -10.57 20.22 -4.38
C HIS A 52 -10.84 19.43 -5.64
N CYS A 53 -11.27 18.19 -5.49
CA CYS A 53 -11.70 17.32 -6.58
C CYS A 53 -13.01 16.63 -6.17
N GLY A 54 -14.15 17.27 -6.48
CA GLY A 54 -15.44 16.79 -6.00
C GLY A 54 -15.52 16.88 -4.48
N ARG A 55 -15.77 15.74 -3.83
CA ARG A 55 -15.79 15.62 -2.37
C ARG A 55 -14.41 15.50 -1.71
N PHE A 56 -13.35 15.39 -2.49
CA PHE A 56 -12.01 15.16 -1.95
C PHE A 56 -11.26 16.47 -1.75
N ALA A 57 -10.64 16.64 -0.58
CA ALA A 57 -9.62 17.64 -0.35
C ALA A 57 -8.23 17.01 -0.56
N ILE A 58 -7.35 17.75 -1.21
CA ILE A 58 -5.99 17.33 -1.54
C ILE A 58 -5.04 18.38 -1.02
N ASP A 59 -4.31 18.06 0.04
CA ASP A 59 -3.36 18.95 0.68
C ASP A 59 -1.93 18.58 0.24
N ILE A 60 -1.20 19.57 -0.27
CA ILE A 60 0.18 19.47 -0.73
C ILE A 60 1.01 20.45 0.08
N ALA A 61 1.89 19.94 0.95
CA ALA A 61 2.75 20.75 1.79
C ALA A 61 4.22 20.42 1.55
N GLN A 62 5.06 21.44 1.49
CA GLN A 62 6.50 21.26 1.40
C GLN A 62 7.15 21.41 2.78
N GLY A 63 8.01 20.47 3.13
CA GLY A 63 8.73 20.43 4.40
C GLY A 63 10.24 20.21 4.23
N PRO A 64 11.03 20.43 5.30
CA PRO A 64 12.42 19.97 5.33
C PRO A 64 12.46 18.43 5.37
N ALA A 65 13.46 17.80 4.75
CA ALA A 65 13.55 16.34 4.72
C ALA A 65 13.67 15.67 6.11
N GLN A 66 14.05 16.43 7.14
CA GLN A 66 14.21 15.95 8.52
C GLN A 66 12.90 15.91 9.32
N SER A 67 11.79 16.48 8.82
CA SER A 67 10.49 16.35 9.50
C SER A 67 9.91 14.97 9.19
N GLY A 68 10.36 13.94 9.93
CA GLY A 68 9.71 12.62 9.98
C GLY A 68 8.30 12.64 10.60
N THR A 69 7.74 13.84 10.75
CA THR A 69 6.41 14.16 11.23
C THR A 69 5.61 14.74 10.08
N SER A 70 4.44 14.15 9.81
CA SER A 70 3.44 14.74 8.91
C SER A 70 3.16 16.19 9.36
N PRO A 71 3.35 17.23 8.52
CA PRO A 71 2.92 18.60 8.84
C PRO A 71 1.42 18.74 9.12
N PHE A 72 0.61 17.71 8.85
CA PHE A 72 -0.82 17.67 9.18
C PHE A 72 -1.13 17.05 10.54
N GLY A 73 -0.11 16.75 11.36
CA GLY A 73 -0.28 16.46 12.79
C GLY A 73 -0.96 15.12 13.10
N ILE A 74 -1.12 14.22 12.13
CA ILE A 74 -1.61 12.87 12.40
C ILE A 74 -0.42 12.04 12.88
N ALA A 75 -0.33 11.88 14.21
CA ALA A 75 0.52 10.87 14.79
C ALA A 75 0.02 9.51 14.30
N THR A 76 0.78 8.84 13.44
CA THR A 76 0.65 7.38 13.30
C THR A 76 0.94 6.80 14.68
N GLU A 77 -0.06 6.23 15.34
CA GLU A 77 0.12 5.49 16.59
C GLU A 77 1.18 4.39 16.36
N GLY A 78 2.39 4.67 16.83
CA GLY A 78 3.59 3.92 16.47
C GLY A 78 4.77 4.89 16.35
N GLY A 79 5.23 5.41 17.48
CA GLY A 79 6.48 6.14 17.57
C GLY A 79 7.63 5.33 16.93
N ASP A 80 8.55 6.05 16.29
CA ASP A 80 9.67 5.58 15.44
C ASP A 80 9.38 5.39 13.93
N THR A 81 8.81 6.42 13.29
CA THR A 81 8.72 6.50 11.81
C THR A 81 10.10 6.52 11.12
N LEU A 82 11.13 7.13 11.72
CA LEU A 82 12.49 7.17 11.14
C LEU A 82 13.32 5.89 11.39
N THR A 83 13.08 5.19 12.49
CA THR A 83 13.78 3.92 12.81
C THR A 83 13.18 2.75 12.03
N GLY A 84 11.89 2.83 11.68
CA GLY A 84 11.19 1.90 10.78
C GLY A 84 11.54 2.06 9.29
N LEU A 85 11.76 3.30 8.82
CA LEU A 85 12.17 3.61 7.44
C LEU A 85 13.47 2.91 7.00
N ARG A 86 14.33 2.51 7.96
CA ARG A 86 15.57 1.76 7.70
C ARG A 86 15.39 0.26 7.41
N ARG A 87 14.22 -0.34 7.63
CA ARG A 87 14.08 -1.81 7.68
C ARG A 87 13.48 -2.51 6.46
N LEU A 88 13.13 -1.79 5.39
CA LEU A 88 12.66 -2.41 4.14
C LEU A 88 13.46 -2.03 2.90
N SER A 89 14.68 -1.52 3.08
CA SER A 89 15.65 -1.44 2.01
C SER A 89 16.01 -2.87 1.57
N ARG A 90 15.79 -3.20 0.30
CA ARG A 90 16.35 -4.39 -0.35
C ARG A 90 17.82 -4.55 0.08
N PRO A 91 18.34 -5.78 0.29
CA PRO A 91 19.75 -6.01 0.63
C PRO A 91 20.76 -5.57 -0.46
N SER A 92 20.27 -4.97 -1.56
CA SER A 92 21.07 -4.47 -2.69
C SER A 92 20.73 -3.04 -3.10
N ALA A 93 19.97 -2.27 -2.29
CA ALA A 93 19.79 -0.85 -2.57
C ALA A 93 21.10 -0.10 -2.30
N PRO A 94 21.59 0.74 -3.22
CA PRO A 94 22.77 1.57 -2.97
C PRO A 94 22.51 2.47 -1.75
N ALA A 95 23.60 2.80 -1.04
CA ALA A 95 23.66 3.57 0.20
C ALA A 95 22.44 4.48 0.48
N ASP A 96 21.86 4.30 1.67
CA ASP A 96 20.81 5.09 2.32
C ASP A 96 20.09 6.09 1.38
N PRO A 97 18.89 5.79 0.84
CA PRO A 97 18.19 6.71 -0.05
C PRO A 97 17.98 8.09 0.58
N ALA A 98 17.95 8.20 1.92
CA ALA A 98 17.85 9.48 2.61
C ALA A 98 19.12 10.35 2.54
N ALA A 99 20.29 9.79 2.19
CA ALA A 99 21.56 10.50 2.10
C ALA A 99 21.62 11.39 0.84
N GLY A 100 20.94 12.55 0.90
CA GLY A 100 20.98 13.54 -0.17
C GLY A 100 19.68 14.35 -0.34
N HIS A 101 18.61 13.95 0.34
CA HIS A 101 17.34 14.69 0.28
C HIS A 101 17.38 15.93 1.16
N ARG A 102 16.99 17.08 0.60
CA ARG A 102 16.97 18.37 1.31
C ARG A 102 15.56 18.86 1.60
N ALA A 103 14.56 18.34 0.89
CA ALA A 103 13.16 18.70 1.05
C ALA A 103 12.25 17.49 0.84
N THR A 104 11.03 17.62 1.36
CA THR A 104 9.92 16.68 1.15
C THR A 104 8.71 17.43 0.62
N LEU A 105 7.90 16.73 -0.19
CA LEU A 105 6.58 17.17 -0.59
C LEU A 105 5.57 16.14 -0.09
N MET A 106 4.79 16.51 0.91
CA MET A 106 3.75 15.64 1.45
C MET A 106 2.42 15.94 0.77
N ILE A 107 1.74 14.87 0.38
CA ILE A 107 0.45 14.89 -0.32
C ILE A 107 -0.51 14.07 0.53
N SER A 108 -1.62 14.68 0.92
CA SER A 108 -2.70 14.02 1.66
C SER A 108 -4.01 14.18 0.91
N VAL A 109 -4.75 13.10 0.73
CA VAL A 109 -6.10 13.10 0.14
C VAL A 109 -7.08 12.64 1.20
N SER A 110 -8.05 13.49 1.52
CA SER A 110 -9.07 13.25 2.53
C SER A 110 -10.48 13.42 1.95
N ASP A 111 -11.44 12.78 2.60
CA ASP A 111 -12.86 12.99 2.29
C ASP A 111 -13.34 14.27 2.98
N ASN A 112 -13.66 15.29 2.20
CA ASN A 112 -14.03 16.62 2.68
C ASN A 112 -15.55 16.79 2.85
N ALA A 113 -16.26 15.72 3.18
CA ALA A 113 -17.71 15.74 3.34
C ALA A 113 -18.19 16.74 4.41
N ALA A 114 -17.33 17.10 5.38
CA ALA A 114 -17.63 18.06 6.43
C ALA A 114 -17.64 19.52 5.94
N ASP A 115 -16.70 19.93 5.07
CA ASP A 115 -16.66 21.31 4.56
C ASP A 115 -17.80 21.60 3.56
N GLN A 116 -18.34 20.57 2.90
CA GLN A 116 -19.42 20.72 1.91
C GLN A 116 -20.81 20.83 2.53
N ALA A 117 -20.98 20.50 3.82
CA ALA A 117 -22.28 20.63 4.50
C ALA A 117 -22.74 22.09 4.68
N GLY A 118 -21.81 23.06 4.56
CA GLY A 118 -22.10 24.50 4.67
C GLY A 118 -22.17 25.25 3.33
N THR A 119 -21.90 24.59 2.20
CA THR A 119 -21.98 25.20 0.87
C THR A 119 -23.19 24.63 0.12
N THR A 120 -24.18 25.46 -0.16
CA THR A 120 -25.31 25.17 -1.06
C THR A 120 -24.83 24.99 -2.50
N ALA A 121 -24.09 23.92 -2.77
CA ALA A 121 -23.76 23.49 -4.12
C ALA A 121 -24.96 22.75 -4.73
N PRO A 122 -25.21 22.88 -6.05
CA PRO A 122 -26.31 22.22 -6.72
C PRO A 122 -26.18 20.71 -6.54
N GLN A 123 -27.27 20.07 -6.10
CA GLN A 123 -27.38 18.62 -6.01
C GLN A 123 -26.91 18.03 -7.34
N LEU A 124 -25.88 17.17 -7.28
CA LEU A 124 -25.57 16.27 -8.36
C LEU A 124 -26.79 15.38 -8.55
N ASN A 125 -27.60 15.71 -9.54
CA ASN A 125 -28.78 14.95 -9.94
C ASN A 125 -28.35 13.50 -10.24
N HIS A 126 -28.98 12.58 -9.51
CA HIS A 126 -29.11 11.14 -9.77
C HIS A 126 -27.82 10.34 -10.03
N PRO A 127 -27.25 9.65 -9.01
CA PRO A 127 -26.69 8.33 -9.30
C PRO A 127 -27.84 7.45 -9.78
N GLU A 128 -27.73 6.90 -10.99
CA GLU A 128 -28.65 5.87 -11.49
C GLU A 128 -28.90 4.82 -10.40
N GLU A 129 -30.17 4.64 -10.07
CA GLU A 129 -30.66 3.65 -9.12
C GLU A 129 -30.27 2.25 -9.61
N MET A 130 -29.23 1.67 -9.01
CA MET A 130 -29.01 0.24 -9.10
C MET A 130 -30.01 -0.50 -8.20
N PRO A 131 -30.55 -1.66 -8.63
CA PRO A 131 -31.66 -2.31 -7.96
C PRO A 131 -31.34 -2.64 -6.50
N HIS A 132 -32.27 -2.26 -5.63
CA HIS A 132 -32.23 -2.47 -4.19
C HIS A 132 -32.53 -3.93 -3.83
N ASP A 133 -31.48 -4.73 -3.66
CA ASP A 133 -31.55 -5.95 -2.84
C ASP A 133 -30.23 -6.16 -2.08
N GLY A 134 -30.21 -5.82 -0.77
CA GLY A 134 -29.06 -6.08 0.12
C GLY A 134 -28.47 -4.86 0.86
N LEU A 135 -29.22 -4.25 1.79
CA LEU A 135 -28.87 -3.00 2.49
C LEU A 135 -27.56 -3.00 3.32
N ARG A 136 -26.85 -4.12 3.50
CA ARG A 136 -25.49 -4.15 4.09
C ARG A 136 -24.36 -4.16 3.06
N GLY A 137 -24.63 -4.57 1.82
CA GLY A 137 -23.65 -4.55 0.73
C GLY A 137 -23.40 -3.13 0.23
N GLY A 138 -24.47 -2.33 0.06
CA GLY A 138 -24.38 -1.00 -0.55
C GLY A 138 -23.47 0.00 0.18
N HIS A 139 -23.51 0.06 1.52
CA HIS A 139 -22.68 1.01 2.26
C HIS A 139 -21.18 0.66 2.18
N ARG A 140 -20.83 -0.62 2.32
CA ARG A 140 -19.43 -1.06 2.31
C ARG A 140 -18.84 -1.05 0.90
N ASP A 141 -19.61 -1.45 -0.10
CA ASP A 141 -19.18 -1.35 -1.50
C ASP A 141 -18.90 0.11 -1.87
N ARG A 142 -19.74 1.05 -1.37
CA ARG A 142 -19.51 2.48 -1.52
C ARG A 142 -18.25 2.96 -0.79
N GLU A 143 -17.98 2.46 0.42
CA GLU A 143 -16.78 2.79 1.18
C GLU A 143 -15.50 2.28 0.50
N ILE A 144 -15.53 1.06 -0.03
CA ILE A 144 -14.43 0.48 -0.82
C ILE A 144 -14.22 1.30 -2.10
N ALA A 145 -15.29 1.63 -2.82
CA ALA A 145 -15.19 2.47 -4.01
C ALA A 145 -14.61 3.86 -3.69
N LEU A 146 -15.05 4.48 -2.58
CA LEU A 146 -14.52 5.75 -2.10
C LEU A 146 -13.02 5.64 -1.80
N ARG A 147 -12.60 4.60 -1.08
CA ARG A 147 -11.21 4.35 -0.73
C ARG A 147 -10.34 4.16 -1.98
N ARG A 148 -10.80 3.36 -2.95
CA ARG A 148 -10.10 3.18 -4.24
C ARG A 148 -9.91 4.49 -4.97
N MET A 149 -10.95 5.34 -5.02
CA MET A 149 -10.86 6.65 -5.64
C MET A 149 -9.83 7.53 -4.93
N MET A 150 -9.80 7.54 -3.60
CA MET A 150 -8.80 8.30 -2.83
C MET A 150 -7.37 7.81 -3.10
N LEU A 151 -7.16 6.49 -3.14
CA LEU A 151 -5.85 5.89 -3.46
C LEU A 151 -5.38 6.27 -4.87
N ALA A 152 -6.27 6.13 -5.86
CA ALA A 152 -5.96 6.48 -7.24
C ALA A 152 -5.70 7.99 -7.41
N LEU A 153 -6.48 8.83 -6.74
CA LEU A 153 -6.31 10.28 -6.76
C LEU A 153 -4.99 10.70 -6.13
N ALA A 154 -4.64 10.18 -4.95
CA ALA A 154 -3.38 10.47 -4.28
C ALA A 154 -2.18 10.05 -5.13
N HIS A 155 -2.21 8.84 -5.69
CA HIS A 155 -1.14 8.33 -6.56
C HIS A 155 -1.00 9.18 -7.83
N ARG A 156 -2.11 9.59 -8.45
CA ARG A 156 -2.10 10.44 -9.64
C ARG A 156 -1.50 11.82 -9.35
N ILE A 157 -1.93 12.45 -8.26
CA ILE A 157 -1.40 13.76 -7.84
C ILE A 157 0.09 13.63 -7.51
N ALA A 158 0.49 12.61 -6.75
CA ALA A 158 1.88 12.35 -6.44
C ALA A 158 2.73 12.10 -7.68
N THR A 159 2.22 11.37 -8.67
CA THR A 159 2.90 11.15 -9.95
C THR A 159 3.09 12.46 -10.73
N LEU A 160 2.05 13.30 -10.80
CA LEU A 160 2.14 14.61 -11.47
C LEU A 160 3.09 15.56 -10.75
N CYS A 161 3.08 15.57 -9.41
CA CYS A 161 4.04 16.33 -8.62
C CYS A 161 5.46 15.83 -8.85
N ALA A 162 5.70 14.51 -8.75
CA ALA A 162 7.01 13.90 -8.94
C ALA A 162 7.66 14.27 -10.27
N ARG A 163 6.87 14.29 -11.35
CA ARG A 163 7.31 14.69 -12.70
C ARG A 163 7.66 16.20 -12.79
N GLN A 164 7.17 17.04 -11.88
CA GLN A 164 7.48 18.48 -11.85
C GLN A 164 8.69 18.82 -10.98
N VAL A 165 8.95 18.06 -9.91
CA VAL A 165 9.90 18.43 -8.85
C VAL A 165 11.14 17.53 -8.77
N ASP A 166 11.44 16.75 -9.82
CA ASP A 166 12.56 15.82 -9.87
C ASP A 166 12.64 14.94 -8.60
N ALA A 167 11.49 14.40 -8.19
CA ALA A 167 11.44 13.51 -7.03
C ALA A 167 12.34 12.29 -7.28
N THR A 168 13.02 11.82 -6.24
CA THR A 168 13.99 10.70 -6.34
C THR A 168 13.48 9.44 -5.68
N ALA A 169 12.63 9.59 -4.67
CA ALA A 169 11.92 8.51 -4.02
C ALA A 169 10.51 8.96 -3.60
N ALA A 170 9.65 7.99 -3.33
CA ALA A 170 8.32 8.19 -2.78
C ALA A 170 8.08 7.24 -1.62
N HIS A 171 7.56 7.75 -0.50
CA HIS A 171 6.99 6.93 0.57
C HIS A 171 5.48 6.90 0.44
N TRP A 172 4.91 5.70 0.35
CA TRP A 172 3.48 5.46 0.26
C TRP A 172 2.95 5.01 1.62
N GLY A 173 2.21 5.89 2.31
CA GLY A 173 1.84 5.69 3.71
C GLY A 173 0.96 4.47 3.96
N GLN A 174 0.19 4.01 2.97
CA GLN A 174 -0.80 2.95 3.16
C GLN A 174 -0.16 1.55 3.23
N SER A 175 1.05 1.41 2.68
CA SER A 175 1.85 0.19 2.81
C SER A 175 3.17 0.41 3.54
N ASP A 176 3.41 1.64 4.02
CA ASP A 176 4.68 2.05 4.64
C ASP A 176 5.91 1.70 3.78
N ARG A 177 5.79 1.88 2.45
CA ARG A 177 6.84 1.53 1.49
C ARG A 177 7.56 2.77 1.00
N LEU A 178 8.90 2.75 1.13
CA LEU A 178 9.78 3.66 0.42
C LEU A 178 10.20 3.04 -0.92
N LEU A 179 9.95 3.75 -2.01
CA LEU A 179 10.14 3.27 -3.38
C LEU A 179 11.05 4.25 -4.14
N PRO A 180 11.96 3.75 -4.99
CA PRO A 180 12.57 4.57 -6.03
C PRO A 180 11.48 5.22 -6.88
N ILE A 181 11.69 6.46 -7.33
CA ILE A 181 10.62 7.16 -8.04
C ILE A 181 10.17 6.45 -9.33
N GLY A 182 11.09 5.76 -10.01
CA GLY A 182 10.80 4.97 -11.21
C GLY A 182 9.87 3.79 -10.96
N ASP A 183 9.89 3.22 -9.75
CA ASP A 183 8.99 2.12 -9.35
C ASP A 183 7.63 2.67 -8.86
N PHE A 184 7.56 3.96 -8.51
CA PHE A 184 6.34 4.62 -8.02
C PHE A 184 5.52 5.27 -9.13
N VAL A 185 6.18 5.93 -10.09
CA VAL A 185 5.54 6.67 -11.18
C VAL A 185 4.97 5.70 -12.20
N ALA A 186 3.65 5.61 -12.24
CA ALA A 186 2.90 4.80 -13.20
C ALA A 186 1.64 5.57 -13.63
N ASP A 187 1.04 5.18 -14.77
CA ASP A 187 -0.17 5.84 -15.26
C ASP A 187 -1.42 5.44 -14.48
N THR A 188 -1.40 4.24 -13.89
CA THR A 188 -2.42 3.69 -13.00
C THR A 188 -1.84 3.36 -11.63
N LEU A 189 -2.68 3.33 -10.59
CA LEU A 189 -2.30 2.93 -9.23
C LEU A 189 -1.79 1.47 -9.24
N PRO A 190 -0.51 1.19 -8.94
CA PRO A 190 -0.01 -0.18 -8.91
C PRO A 190 -0.48 -0.90 -7.65
N ALA A 191 -1.15 -2.05 -7.76
CA ALA A 191 -1.59 -2.79 -6.58
C ALA A 191 -0.43 -3.18 -5.64
N ALA A 192 0.77 -3.35 -6.19
CA ALA A 192 1.97 -3.68 -5.44
C ALA A 192 2.28 -2.69 -4.30
N ILE A 193 1.91 -1.41 -4.44
CA ILE A 193 2.16 -0.40 -3.40
C ILE A 193 1.01 -0.31 -2.38
N CYS A 194 -0.11 -0.99 -2.60
CA CYS A 194 -1.31 -0.83 -1.78
C CYS A 194 -1.45 -1.86 -0.65
N PHE A 195 -0.56 -2.85 -0.56
CA PHE A 195 -0.63 -3.85 0.50
C PHE A 195 0.72 -4.15 1.17
N VAL A 196 0.64 -4.62 2.41
CA VAL A 196 1.76 -5.10 3.21
C VAL A 196 1.66 -6.62 3.36
N PRO A 197 2.65 -7.41 2.92
CA PRO A 197 2.63 -8.85 3.11
C PRO A 197 2.90 -9.21 4.57
N GLN A 198 1.90 -9.77 5.25
CA GLN A 198 2.07 -10.40 6.56
C GLN A 198 2.42 -11.88 6.36
N VAL A 199 3.73 -12.16 6.35
CA VAL A 199 4.29 -13.48 6.05
C VAL A 199 3.98 -14.47 7.17
N PHE A 200 3.63 -15.69 6.79
CA PHE A 200 3.50 -16.84 7.68
C PHE A 200 4.14 -18.08 7.07
N THR A 201 4.47 -19.06 7.91
CA THR A 201 5.13 -20.30 7.51
C THR A 201 4.90 -21.39 8.56
N SER A 202 4.53 -22.58 8.10
CA SER A 202 4.37 -23.79 8.90
C SER A 202 5.71 -24.45 9.25
N GLY A 203 6.80 -23.99 8.64
CA GLY A 203 8.12 -24.65 8.71
C GLY A 203 8.31 -25.76 7.68
N SER A 204 7.26 -26.14 6.95
CA SER A 204 7.31 -27.15 5.89
C SER A 204 8.30 -26.77 4.79
N ARG A 205 8.87 -27.79 4.15
CA ARG A 205 9.83 -27.63 3.04
C ARG A 205 9.41 -28.45 1.83
N HIS A 206 9.66 -27.92 0.64
CA HIS A 206 9.49 -28.61 -0.64
C HIS A 206 10.79 -28.47 -1.45
N HIS A 207 11.40 -29.59 -1.85
CA HIS A 207 12.73 -29.63 -2.48
C HIS A 207 13.77 -28.75 -1.76
N GLY A 208 13.82 -28.85 -0.42
CA GLY A 208 14.75 -28.10 0.41
C GLY A 208 14.41 -26.61 0.63
N ARG A 209 13.41 -26.05 -0.06
CA ARG A 209 12.95 -24.67 0.14
C ARG A 209 11.85 -24.61 1.18
N ARG A 210 11.95 -23.64 2.10
CA ARG A 210 10.89 -23.37 3.09
C ARG A 210 9.67 -22.80 2.39
N LEU A 211 8.50 -23.34 2.71
CA LEU A 211 7.24 -22.83 2.21
C LEU A 211 6.84 -21.57 2.98
N THR A 212 6.42 -20.55 2.23
CA THR A 212 6.00 -19.26 2.78
C THR A 212 4.68 -18.84 2.16
N GLY A 213 3.74 -18.43 3.01
CA GLY A 213 2.50 -17.79 2.63
C GLY A 213 2.46 -16.36 3.16
N PHE A 214 1.47 -15.58 2.75
CA PHE A 214 1.26 -14.25 3.34
C PHE A 214 -0.19 -13.78 3.22
N ARG A 215 -0.57 -12.86 4.12
CA ARG A 215 -1.80 -12.07 4.02
C ARG A 215 -1.47 -10.71 3.43
N ALA A 216 -2.13 -10.30 2.37
CA ALA A 216 -1.91 -9.01 1.71
C ALA A 216 -2.73 -7.91 2.40
N LYS A 217 -2.31 -7.47 3.59
CA LYS A 217 -3.03 -6.44 4.36
C LYS A 217 -3.12 -5.14 3.54
N GLY A 218 -4.33 -4.63 3.31
CA GLY A 218 -4.59 -3.48 2.44
C GLY A 218 -5.22 -3.87 1.10
N SER A 219 -5.23 -5.17 0.74
CA SER A 219 -6.01 -5.63 -0.41
C SER A 219 -7.51 -5.43 -0.19
N GLU A 220 -7.97 -5.30 1.05
CA GLU A 220 -9.35 -4.96 1.38
C GLU A 220 -9.77 -3.60 0.81
N ASP A 221 -8.88 -2.62 0.83
CA ASP A 221 -9.11 -1.30 0.24
C ASP A 221 -9.28 -1.38 -1.28
N LEU A 222 -8.68 -2.40 -1.92
CA LEU A 222 -8.70 -2.60 -3.37
C LEU A 222 -9.69 -3.65 -3.85
N LEU A 223 -10.07 -4.64 -3.06
CA LEU A 223 -10.91 -5.78 -3.47
C LEU A 223 -12.17 -5.92 -2.62
N GLY A 224 -12.26 -5.17 -1.51
CA GLY A 224 -13.22 -5.43 -0.45
C GLY A 224 -12.92 -6.69 0.37
N ARG A 225 -11.87 -7.43 0.04
CA ARG A 225 -11.53 -8.74 0.64
C ARG A 225 -10.04 -8.84 0.91
N LEU A 226 -9.69 -9.55 1.99
CA LEU A 226 -8.30 -9.88 2.27
C LEU A 226 -7.85 -10.98 1.29
N LEU A 227 -6.76 -10.72 0.58
CA LEU A 227 -6.08 -11.70 -0.25
C LEU A 227 -5.07 -12.47 0.60
N ILE A 228 -5.15 -13.80 0.54
CA ILE A 228 -4.28 -14.73 1.24
C ILE A 228 -3.59 -15.59 0.19
N MET A 229 -2.27 -15.48 0.10
CA MET A 229 -1.45 -16.45 -0.62
C MET A 229 -1.10 -17.57 0.36
N HIS A 230 -1.56 -18.79 0.07
CA HIS A 230 -1.17 -19.96 0.85
C HIS A 230 0.30 -20.30 0.63
N GLU A 231 0.83 -21.09 1.56
CA GLU A 231 2.23 -21.49 1.54
C GLU A 231 2.63 -22.13 0.20
N SER A 232 3.68 -21.56 -0.40
CA SER A 232 4.24 -22.09 -1.63
C SER A 232 5.76 -22.02 -1.63
N ALA A 233 6.39 -22.71 -2.59
CA ALA A 233 7.83 -22.69 -2.84
C ALA A 233 8.23 -21.52 -3.73
N LEU A 234 7.26 -20.70 -4.15
CA LEU A 234 7.49 -19.48 -4.90
C LEU A 234 8.20 -18.47 -3.99
N PRO A 235 9.32 -17.86 -4.42
CA PRO A 235 9.96 -16.79 -3.66
C PRO A 235 8.97 -15.69 -3.28
N LEU A 236 9.11 -15.12 -2.08
CA LEU A 236 8.14 -14.17 -1.53
C LEU A 236 7.91 -12.95 -2.43
N ASP A 237 8.98 -12.43 -3.02
CA ASP A 237 8.94 -11.31 -3.99
C ASP A 237 8.10 -11.67 -5.22
N ARG A 238 8.29 -12.87 -5.78
CA ARG A 238 7.48 -13.41 -6.87
C ARG A 238 6.03 -13.62 -6.43
N ALA A 239 5.79 -14.14 -5.23
CA ALA A 239 4.45 -14.36 -4.72
C ALA A 239 3.69 -13.04 -4.47
N CYS A 240 4.37 -12.00 -3.98
CA CYS A 240 3.82 -10.65 -3.89
C CYS A 240 3.54 -10.04 -5.27
N ALA A 241 4.43 -10.22 -6.24
CA ALA A 241 4.20 -9.77 -7.61
C ALA A 241 3.01 -10.49 -8.28
N LEU A 242 2.80 -11.78 -8.01
CA LEU A 242 1.61 -12.51 -8.45
C LEU A 242 0.33 -11.93 -7.84
N ALA A 243 0.33 -11.69 -6.52
CA ALA A 243 -0.82 -11.09 -5.86
C ALA A 243 -1.14 -9.69 -6.40
N ALA A 244 -0.11 -8.86 -6.64
CA ALA A 244 -0.27 -7.55 -7.27
C ALA A 244 -0.87 -7.67 -8.67
N ALA A 245 -0.33 -8.55 -9.52
CA ALA A 245 -0.82 -8.75 -10.89
C ALA A 245 -2.29 -9.24 -10.92
N LEU A 246 -2.70 -10.07 -9.95
CA LEU A 246 -4.10 -10.48 -9.81
C LEU A 246 -5.01 -9.32 -9.43
N ILE A 247 -4.60 -8.54 -8.43
CA ILE A 247 -5.36 -7.37 -8.00
C ILE A 247 -5.48 -6.38 -9.15
N ASP A 248 -4.37 -6.05 -9.83
CA ASP A 248 -4.36 -5.16 -11.00
C ASP A 248 -5.32 -5.65 -12.08
N ARG A 249 -5.30 -6.96 -12.39
CA ARG A 249 -6.25 -7.54 -13.35
C ARG A 249 -7.69 -7.41 -12.89
N TRP A 250 -8.02 -7.71 -11.64
CA TRP A 250 -9.37 -7.58 -11.11
C TRP A 250 -9.84 -6.13 -10.95
N MET A 251 -8.91 -5.18 -10.83
CA MET A 251 -9.23 -3.75 -10.86
C MET A 251 -9.48 -3.26 -12.29
N ALA A 252 -8.74 -3.80 -13.27
CA ALA A 252 -8.88 -3.43 -14.68
C ALA A 252 -10.07 -4.11 -15.37
N SER A 253 -10.41 -5.34 -14.96
CA SER A 253 -11.55 -6.09 -15.48
C SER A 253 -12.76 -5.94 -14.57
N ASP A 254 -13.96 -5.80 -15.13
CA ASP A 254 -15.19 -5.95 -14.33
C ASP A 254 -15.44 -7.41 -13.89
N THR A 255 -14.52 -8.33 -14.23
CA THR A 255 -14.55 -9.71 -13.78
C THR A 255 -14.03 -9.83 -12.35
N ARG A 256 -14.97 -9.91 -11.40
CA ARG A 256 -14.69 -10.26 -10.01
C ARG A 256 -14.05 -11.66 -9.92
N PRO A 257 -13.24 -11.94 -8.88
CA PRO A 257 -12.75 -13.29 -8.66
C PRO A 257 -13.94 -14.24 -8.54
N THR A 258 -13.90 -15.36 -9.26
CA THR A 258 -14.96 -16.38 -9.26
C THR A 258 -14.46 -17.61 -8.49
N PRO A 259 -15.25 -18.17 -7.55
CA PRO A 259 -14.85 -19.37 -6.82
C PRO A 259 -14.53 -20.53 -7.76
N GLY A 260 -13.47 -21.28 -7.48
CA GLY A 260 -13.13 -22.50 -8.21
C GLY A 260 -12.53 -22.27 -9.60
N LYS A 261 -12.34 -21.00 -10.02
CA LYS A 261 -11.65 -20.68 -11.26
C LYS A 261 -10.15 -20.92 -11.07
N ALA A 262 -9.55 -21.56 -12.08
CA ALA A 262 -8.10 -21.70 -12.15
C ALA A 262 -7.45 -20.32 -12.23
N LEU A 263 -6.29 -20.21 -11.60
CA LEU A 263 -5.39 -19.08 -11.75
C LEU A 263 -4.85 -19.10 -13.19
N ASP A 264 -5.41 -18.24 -14.03
CA ASP A 264 -5.03 -18.11 -15.43
C ASP A 264 -4.31 -16.77 -15.61
N LEU A 265 -3.03 -16.70 -15.22
CA LEU A 265 -2.18 -15.53 -15.45
C LEU A 265 -0.94 -15.93 -16.27
N PRO A 266 -0.72 -15.35 -17.46
CA PRO A 266 0.45 -15.65 -18.28
C PRO A 266 1.76 -15.45 -17.51
N GLY A 267 2.66 -16.44 -17.60
CA GLY A 267 3.97 -16.39 -16.93
C GLY A 267 3.96 -16.73 -15.43
N TRP A 268 2.82 -17.15 -14.88
CA TRP A 268 2.69 -17.53 -13.48
C TRP A 268 2.33 -19.01 -13.30
N PRO A 269 2.71 -19.64 -12.17
CA PRO A 269 2.33 -21.02 -11.87
C PRO A 269 0.81 -21.19 -11.87
N ALA A 270 0.35 -22.37 -12.30
CA ALA A 270 -1.06 -22.73 -12.18
C ALA A 270 -1.48 -22.77 -10.70
N GLY A 271 -2.74 -22.45 -10.45
CA GLY A 271 -3.27 -22.33 -9.10
C GLY A 271 -4.79 -22.35 -9.09
N ASP A 272 -5.34 -22.23 -7.90
CA ASP A 272 -6.77 -22.20 -7.64
C ASP A 272 -7.12 -20.99 -6.79
N ILE A 273 -8.20 -20.31 -7.18
CA ILE A 273 -8.77 -19.19 -6.42
C ILE A 273 -9.99 -19.70 -5.65
N ARG A 274 -9.95 -19.54 -4.33
CA ARG A 274 -11.07 -19.83 -3.43
C ARG A 274 -11.59 -18.54 -2.83
N LEU A 275 -12.91 -18.36 -2.85
CA LEU A 275 -13.55 -17.30 -2.09
C LEU A 275 -14.11 -17.88 -0.81
N ARG A 276 -13.71 -17.34 0.34
CA ARG A 276 -14.37 -17.67 1.60
C ARG A 276 -15.53 -16.71 1.86
N PRO A 277 -16.63 -17.20 2.44
CA PRO A 277 -17.69 -16.32 2.92
C PRO A 277 -17.18 -15.44 4.07
N PRO A 278 -17.90 -14.34 4.38
CA PRO A 278 -17.71 -13.57 5.60
C PRO A 278 -17.57 -14.42 6.87
N SER A 279 -16.67 -14.01 7.76
CA SER A 279 -16.47 -14.59 9.08
C SER A 279 -16.25 -13.48 10.12
N GLY A 280 -16.24 -13.84 11.41
CA GLY A 280 -15.99 -12.87 12.48
C GLY A 280 -14.63 -12.16 12.37
N SER A 281 -13.60 -12.85 11.86
CA SER A 281 -12.26 -12.26 11.64
C SER A 281 -12.12 -11.56 10.29
N HIS A 282 -12.95 -11.92 9.31
CA HIS A 282 -12.93 -11.37 7.95
C HIS A 282 -14.37 -11.07 7.52
N PRO A 283 -14.92 -9.91 7.89
CA PRO A 283 -16.35 -9.63 7.72
C PRO A 283 -16.78 -9.52 6.26
N MET A 284 -15.85 -9.42 5.31
CA MET A 284 -16.12 -9.45 3.87
C MET A 284 -15.66 -10.76 3.20
N GLY A 285 -15.19 -11.72 3.99
CA GLY A 285 -14.57 -12.94 3.52
C GLY A 285 -13.15 -12.70 3.02
N THR A 286 -12.59 -13.73 2.37
CA THR A 286 -11.22 -13.71 1.86
C THR A 286 -11.17 -14.21 0.43
N VAL A 287 -10.11 -13.82 -0.27
CA VAL A 287 -9.67 -14.43 -1.54
C VAL A 287 -8.43 -15.23 -1.23
N GLU A 288 -8.49 -16.54 -1.39
CA GLU A 288 -7.39 -17.46 -1.12
C GLU A 288 -6.80 -17.96 -2.44
N ILE A 289 -5.47 -17.90 -2.57
CA ILE A 289 -4.72 -18.40 -3.71
C ILE A 289 -3.89 -19.59 -3.26
N MET A 290 -4.02 -20.70 -3.96
CA MET A 290 -3.20 -21.90 -3.76
C MET A 290 -2.51 -22.24 -5.07
N LEU A 291 -1.19 -22.42 -5.06
CA LEU A 291 -0.45 -22.79 -6.26
C LEU A 291 -0.34 -24.32 -6.37
N ARG A 292 -0.50 -24.87 -7.58
CA ARG A 292 -0.57 -26.32 -7.85
C ARG A 292 0.81 -27.01 -7.90
N ASP A 293 1.90 -26.26 -7.92
CA ASP A 293 3.28 -26.78 -8.04
C ASP A 293 3.83 -27.46 -6.77
N ILE A 294 2.99 -27.72 -5.77
CA ILE A 294 3.36 -28.54 -4.61
C ILE A 294 2.31 -29.62 -4.47
N GLY A 295 2.74 -30.87 -4.64
CA GLY A 295 1.92 -32.06 -4.42
C GLY A 295 1.13 -31.95 -3.13
N GLY A 296 -0.18 -31.78 -3.28
CA GLY A 296 -1.25 -31.94 -2.31
C GLY A 296 -0.88 -31.96 -0.82
N ALA A 297 -0.68 -30.79 -0.22
CA ALA A 297 -1.08 -30.56 1.15
C ALA A 297 -1.42 -29.08 1.32
N ALA A 298 -2.71 -28.74 1.17
CA ALA A 298 -3.21 -27.44 1.59
C ALA A 298 -3.08 -27.35 3.11
N VAL A 299 -1.95 -26.85 3.60
CA VAL A 299 -1.79 -26.55 5.03
C VAL A 299 -2.69 -25.35 5.32
N GLN A 300 -3.74 -25.59 6.11
CA GLN A 300 -4.68 -24.53 6.47
C GLN A 300 -3.94 -23.42 7.23
N PRO A 301 -4.19 -22.14 6.91
CA PRO A 301 -3.70 -21.04 7.72
C PRO A 301 -4.35 -21.18 9.09
N HIS A 302 -3.55 -21.37 10.14
CA HIS A 302 -4.06 -21.50 11.50
C HIS A 302 -4.95 -20.30 11.85
N SER A 303 -6.26 -20.54 11.89
CA SER A 303 -7.28 -19.63 12.39
C SER A 303 -7.27 -19.70 13.91
N GLY A 304 -6.25 -19.14 14.55
CA GLY A 304 -6.11 -19.24 16.00
C GLY A 304 -5.07 -18.29 16.56
N LEU A 305 -5.39 -16.99 16.64
CA LEU A 305 -4.75 -16.08 17.58
C LEU A 305 -5.83 -15.14 18.13
N ARG A 306 -6.58 -15.65 19.11
CA ARG A 306 -7.27 -14.82 20.10
C ARG A 306 -6.29 -14.54 21.24
N GLY A 307 -5.95 -13.27 21.43
CA GLY A 307 -5.53 -12.72 22.72
C GLY A 307 -4.04 -12.81 23.06
N GLY A 308 -3.47 -11.68 23.47
CA GLY A 308 -2.35 -11.65 24.42
C GLY A 308 -1.02 -11.15 23.89
N LEU A 309 -0.78 -9.85 24.04
CA LEU A 309 0.56 -9.28 24.18
C LEU A 309 1.34 -10.02 25.29
N ARG A 310 2.58 -10.46 25.00
CA ARG A 310 3.74 -10.31 25.90
C ARG A 310 5.02 -10.62 25.11
N GLY A 311 5.94 -9.67 25.14
CA GLY A 311 7.15 -9.68 24.33
C GLY A 311 8.14 -10.76 24.74
N THR A 312 8.93 -11.20 23.77
CA THR A 312 10.35 -11.45 23.96
C THR A 312 11.03 -11.27 22.61
N ILE A 313 11.76 -10.17 22.46
CA ILE A 313 12.70 -9.98 21.36
C ILE A 313 13.84 -10.96 21.64
N GLY A 314 13.79 -12.12 20.99
CA GLY A 314 14.91 -13.05 20.96
C GLY A 314 16.07 -12.42 20.22
N ARG A 315 17.07 -11.93 20.97
CA ARG A 315 18.42 -11.65 20.47
C ARG A 315 18.99 -12.94 19.87
N LEU A 316 19.06 -13.01 18.55
CA LEU A 316 19.98 -13.92 17.86
C LEU A 316 21.37 -13.27 17.87
N LEU A 317 22.17 -13.63 18.88
CA LEU A 317 23.62 -13.48 18.83
C LEU A 317 24.20 -14.52 17.86
N PRO A 318 25.23 -14.19 17.05
CA PRO A 318 25.92 -15.17 16.23
C PRO A 318 26.79 -16.10 17.11
N PRO A 319 27.03 -17.36 16.69
CA PRO A 319 27.91 -18.25 17.40
C PRO A 319 29.36 -17.79 17.25
N THR A 320 29.98 -17.38 18.36
CA THR A 320 31.44 -17.18 18.43
C THR A 320 32.12 -18.54 18.46
N GLY A 321 32.69 -18.93 17.32
CA GLY A 321 33.69 -20.00 17.28
C GLY A 321 34.91 -19.57 18.09
N ARG A 322 35.24 -20.34 19.14
CA ARG A 322 36.51 -20.22 19.85
C ARG A 322 37.60 -20.90 19.01
N ILE A 323 38.50 -20.08 18.50
CA ILE A 323 39.83 -20.49 18.01
C ILE A 323 40.72 -20.61 19.25
N THR A 324 41.26 -21.79 19.51
CA THR A 324 42.29 -22.03 20.53
C THR A 324 43.66 -21.65 19.94
N PRO A 325 44.48 -20.83 20.63
CA PRO A 325 45.88 -20.64 20.25
C PRO A 325 46.78 -21.75 20.85
N PRO A 326 47.95 -22.01 20.24
CA PRO A 326 48.89 -23.01 20.73
C PRO A 326 49.67 -22.47 21.93
N THR A 327 49.71 -23.22 23.04
CA THR A 327 50.67 -23.02 24.12
C THR A 327 51.89 -23.89 23.87
N GLY A 328 53.04 -23.26 23.67
CA GLY A 328 54.36 -23.89 23.67
C GLY A 328 55.26 -23.24 24.70
N ARG A 329 56.12 -24.09 25.32
CA ARG A 329 57.22 -23.86 26.28
C ARG A 329 56.80 -23.77 27.76
N ASP A 330 57.46 -24.45 28.70
CA ASP A 330 58.90 -24.72 28.90
C ASP A 330 59.19 -26.20 29.31
N VAL A 331 60.27 -26.84 28.86
CA VAL A 331 61.62 -26.91 29.48
C VAL A 331 61.59 -27.28 30.98
N ARG A 332 61.65 -28.58 31.28
CA ARG A 332 62.77 -29.29 31.93
C ARG A 332 62.51 -30.79 31.93
#